data_AF-A0A0J8VMZ2-F1
#
_entry.id   AF-A0A0J8VMZ2-F1
#
_cell.length_a   1.000
_cell.length_b   1.000
_cell.length_c   1.000
_cell.angle_alpha   90.00
_cell.angle_beta   90.00
_cell.angle_gamma   90.00
#
_symmetry.space_group_name_H-M   'P 1'
#
loop_
_entity.id
_entity.type
_entity.pdbx_description
1 polymer ?
#
loop_
_entity_poly.entity_id
_entity_poly.type
_entity_poly.pdbx_seq_one_letter_code
_entity_poly.pdbx_strand_id
1 'polypeptide(L)'
;MLNILPMTLKGWQAALLISSPHEKGYSEPQVAQIRVVRVLTSSGDTLSDIYTLLNDSWHYRPSGWEARRQEFILQLKSGTDETRSRFLWELYSSYSPGDVRTFILLPLTDGLCQKGSDILRTRFITCLVSHINRLSQTGVGDSITLPLLDIVKTVKLHLPSFICREPSTGTRISMLNSSKRHDSGERAFWKPDTPVKSKEVL
;
A
#
# COMPACT_ATOMS: atom_id res chain seq x y z
N MET A 1 -29.10 4.98 -1.51
CA MET A 1 -27.94 5.87 -1.73
C MET A 1 -26.79 5.06 -2.32
N LEU A 2 -26.00 5.65 -3.22
CA LEU A 2 -24.99 4.91 -4.01
C LEU A 2 -23.72 4.51 -3.22
N ASN A 3 -23.54 4.98 -1.98
CA ASN A 3 -22.37 4.71 -1.12
C ASN A 3 -21.02 4.90 -1.85
N ILE A 4 -20.92 5.96 -2.65
CA ILE A 4 -19.71 6.35 -3.38
C ILE A 4 -19.13 7.58 -2.67
N LEU A 5 -17.82 7.61 -2.46
CA LEU A 5 -17.15 8.77 -1.90
C LEU A 5 -17.10 9.93 -2.90
N PRO A 6 -17.13 11.20 -2.42
CA PRO A 6 -16.92 12.35 -3.29
C PRO A 6 -15.59 12.28 -4.07
N MET A 7 -14.52 11.74 -3.47
CA MET A 7 -13.24 11.55 -4.16
C MET A 7 -13.32 10.51 -5.28
N THR A 8 -14.12 9.46 -5.10
CA THR A 8 -14.32 8.43 -6.14
C THR A 8 -15.06 9.01 -7.34
N LEU A 9 -16.10 9.81 -7.11
CA LEU A 9 -16.80 10.52 -8.18
C LEU A 9 -15.87 11.47 -8.94
N LYS A 10 -15.03 12.22 -8.22
CA LYS A 10 -14.00 13.08 -8.85
C LYS A 10 -12.99 12.26 -9.66
N GLY A 11 -12.58 11.09 -9.17
CA GLY A 11 -11.72 10.16 -9.90
C GLY A 11 -12.36 9.70 -11.21
N TRP A 12 -13.63 9.33 -11.18
CA TRP A 12 -14.38 8.91 -12.39
C TRP A 12 -14.57 10.05 -13.38
N GLN A 13 -14.76 11.29 -12.91
CA GLN A 13 -14.80 12.49 -13.77
C GLN A 13 -13.46 12.74 -14.44
N ALA A 14 -12.36 12.66 -13.68
CA ALA A 14 -11.01 12.84 -14.22
C ALA A 14 -10.66 11.77 -15.26
N ALA A 15 -11.21 10.56 -15.13
CA ALA A 15 -11.09 9.48 -16.10
C ALA A 15 -12.08 9.58 -17.28
N LEU A 16 -12.85 10.67 -17.38
CA LEU A 16 -13.84 10.91 -18.43
C LEU A 16 -14.96 9.84 -18.50
N LEU A 17 -15.19 9.12 -17.41
CA LEU A 17 -16.20 8.05 -17.34
C LEU A 17 -17.59 8.57 -16.98
N ILE A 18 -17.65 9.70 -16.28
CA ILE A 18 -18.89 10.39 -15.93
C ILE A 18 -18.71 11.90 -16.17
N SER A 19 -19.80 12.57 -16.50
CA SER A 19 -19.81 14.03 -16.61
C SER A 19 -19.87 14.72 -15.23
N SER A 20 -19.38 15.96 -15.16
CA SER A 20 -19.56 16.82 -14.00
C SER A 20 -21.05 17.10 -13.73
N PRO A 21 -21.47 17.22 -12.46
CA PRO A 21 -22.84 17.57 -12.12
C PRO A 21 -23.17 18.98 -12.64
N HIS A 22 -24.44 19.23 -12.92
CA HIS A 22 -24.95 20.58 -13.14
C HIS A 22 -25.13 21.30 -11.80
N GLU A 23 -25.48 22.59 -11.83
CA GLU A 23 -25.69 23.39 -10.60
C GLU A 23 -26.73 22.76 -9.64
N LYS A 24 -27.73 22.07 -10.19
CA LYS A 24 -28.78 21.36 -9.43
C LYS A 24 -28.39 19.94 -9.02
N GLY A 25 -27.15 19.51 -9.29
CA GLY A 25 -26.65 18.15 -9.06
C GLY A 25 -26.66 17.28 -10.33
N TYR A 26 -26.66 15.97 -10.13
CA TYR A 26 -26.65 15.00 -11.22
C TYR A 26 -28.05 14.80 -11.80
N SER A 27 -28.17 14.85 -13.13
CA SER A 27 -29.40 14.47 -13.83
C SER A 27 -29.61 12.96 -13.83
N GLU A 28 -30.84 12.47 -14.08
CA GLU A 28 -31.12 11.03 -14.15
C GLU A 28 -30.21 10.27 -15.13
N PRO A 29 -29.94 10.77 -16.36
CA PRO A 29 -28.96 10.13 -17.25
C PRO A 29 -27.55 10.03 -16.64
N GLN A 30 -27.09 11.06 -15.93
CA GLN A 30 -25.79 11.04 -15.26
C GLN A 30 -25.78 10.03 -14.10
N VAL A 31 -26.89 9.93 -13.35
CA VAL A 31 -27.04 8.93 -12.29
C VAL A 31 -27.04 7.51 -12.87
N ALA A 32 -27.68 7.29 -14.02
CA ALA A 32 -27.63 6.00 -14.72
C ALA A 32 -26.19 5.66 -15.15
N GLN A 33 -25.44 6.62 -15.70
CA GLN A 33 -24.02 6.44 -16.04
C GLN A 33 -23.17 6.09 -14.81
N ILE A 34 -23.35 6.81 -13.70
CA ILE A 34 -22.68 6.53 -12.41
C ILE A 34 -22.98 5.10 -11.94
N ARG A 35 -24.23 4.62 -12.09
CA ARG A 35 -24.59 3.23 -11.75
C ARG A 35 -23.86 2.22 -12.62
N VAL A 36 -23.72 2.47 -13.92
CA VAL A 36 -22.96 1.60 -14.84
C VAL A 36 -21.49 1.53 -14.40
N VAL A 37 -20.84 2.67 -14.19
CA VAL A 37 -19.43 2.70 -13.74
C VAL A 37 -19.27 2.02 -12.38
N ARG A 38 -20.23 2.19 -11.47
CA ARG A 38 -20.26 1.48 -10.18
C ARG A 38 -20.30 -0.04 -10.35
N VAL A 39 -21.11 -0.57 -11.26
CA VAL A 39 -21.19 -2.01 -11.52
C VAL A 39 -19.87 -2.52 -12.10
N LEU A 40 -19.27 -1.81 -13.05
CA LEU A 40 -18.01 -2.22 -13.66
C LEU A 40 -16.85 -2.19 -12.65
N THR A 41 -16.72 -1.11 -11.87
CA THR A 41 -15.72 -1.03 -10.79
C THR A 41 -15.94 -2.09 -9.70
N SER A 42 -17.18 -2.52 -9.43
CA SER A 42 -17.45 -3.60 -8.46
C SER A 42 -16.92 -4.96 -8.90
N SER A 43 -16.61 -5.13 -10.19
CA SER A 43 -15.94 -6.33 -10.72
C SER A 43 -14.42 -6.30 -10.54
N GLY A 44 -13.87 -5.16 -10.10
CA GLY A 44 -12.43 -4.94 -9.93
C GLY A 44 -11.74 -4.39 -11.18
N ASP A 45 -12.50 -3.92 -12.16
CA ASP A 45 -11.97 -3.24 -13.34
C ASP A 45 -11.42 -1.86 -12.99
N THR A 46 -10.26 -1.53 -13.57
CA THR A 46 -9.69 -0.19 -13.42
C THR A 46 -10.48 0.85 -14.22
N LEU A 47 -10.32 2.13 -13.88
CA LEU A 47 -10.94 3.20 -14.67
C LEU A 47 -10.47 3.18 -16.13
N SER A 48 -9.24 2.74 -16.39
CA SER A 48 -8.72 2.54 -17.75
C SER A 48 -9.40 1.37 -18.45
N ASP A 49 -9.57 0.23 -17.78
CA ASP A 49 -10.27 -0.95 -18.35
C ASP A 49 -11.70 -0.58 -18.75
N ILE A 50 -12.39 0.18 -17.89
CA ILE A 50 -13.73 0.68 -18.13
C ILE A 50 -13.76 1.68 -19.29
N TYR A 51 -12.79 2.59 -19.35
CA TYR A 51 -12.68 3.52 -20.47
C TYR A 51 -12.48 2.76 -21.79
N THR A 52 -11.61 1.76 -21.83
CA THR A 52 -11.43 0.90 -22.99
C THR A 52 -12.71 0.15 -23.33
N LEU A 53 -13.43 -0.43 -22.36
CA LEU A 53 -14.70 -1.09 -22.61
C LEU A 53 -15.73 -0.18 -23.30
N LEU A 54 -15.81 1.08 -22.87
CA LEU A 54 -16.80 2.04 -23.38
C LEU A 54 -16.43 2.62 -24.76
N ASN A 55 -15.15 2.69 -25.11
CA ASN A 55 -14.68 3.35 -26.34
C ASN A 55 -14.09 2.38 -27.38
N ASP A 56 -13.55 1.25 -26.95
CA ASP A 56 -12.89 0.24 -27.80
C ASP A 56 -13.02 -1.17 -27.16
N SER A 57 -14.25 -1.69 -27.20
CA SER A 57 -14.61 -2.93 -26.51
C SER A 57 -13.84 -4.17 -27.00
N TRP A 58 -13.26 -4.15 -28.20
CA TRP A 58 -12.47 -5.25 -28.75
C TRP A 58 -11.16 -5.48 -27.95
N HIS A 59 -10.61 -4.42 -27.38
CA HIS A 59 -9.39 -4.44 -26.59
C HIS A 59 -9.63 -4.56 -25.09
N TYR A 60 -10.88 -4.62 -24.64
CA TYR A 60 -11.20 -4.76 -23.24
C TYR A 60 -10.70 -6.09 -22.67
N ARG A 61 -9.99 -6.01 -21.54
CA ARG A 61 -9.52 -7.16 -20.76
C ARG A 61 -9.79 -6.87 -19.28
N PRO A 62 -10.74 -7.56 -18.64
CA PRO A 62 -11.01 -7.34 -17.23
C PRO A 62 -9.80 -7.78 -16.40
N SER A 63 -9.29 -6.89 -15.55
CA SER A 63 -8.18 -7.21 -14.65
C SER A 63 -8.68 -7.82 -13.34
N GLY A 64 -9.82 -7.36 -12.84
CA GLY A 64 -10.51 -7.89 -11.68
C GLY A 64 -9.79 -7.71 -10.34
N TRP A 65 -10.47 -8.14 -9.27
CA TRP A 65 -9.98 -7.95 -7.90
C TRP A 65 -8.70 -8.70 -7.56
N GLU A 66 -8.44 -9.83 -8.21
CA GLU A 66 -7.24 -10.61 -7.93
C GLU A 66 -5.98 -9.87 -8.36
N ALA A 67 -5.98 -9.22 -9.52
CA ALA A 67 -4.86 -8.39 -9.96
C ALA A 67 -4.55 -7.28 -8.94
N ARG A 68 -5.58 -6.56 -8.48
CA ARG A 68 -5.43 -5.50 -7.47
C ARG A 68 -4.92 -6.02 -6.13
N ARG A 69 -5.34 -7.23 -5.73
CA ARG A 69 -4.85 -7.88 -4.51
C ARG A 69 -3.36 -8.20 -4.63
N GLN A 70 -2.94 -8.79 -5.74
CA GLN A 70 -1.53 -9.12 -6.00
C GLN A 70 -0.65 -7.88 -6.06
N GLU A 71 -1.14 -6.80 -6.68
CA GLU A 71 -0.46 -5.50 -6.66
C GLU A 71 -0.26 -4.99 -5.24
N PHE A 72 -1.29 -5.08 -4.37
CA PHE A 72 -1.12 -4.62 -2.99
C PHE A 72 -0.12 -5.50 -2.22
N ILE A 73 -0.17 -6.82 -2.42
CA ILE A 73 0.81 -7.75 -1.83
C ILE A 73 2.23 -7.37 -2.26
N LEU A 74 2.43 -7.03 -3.53
CA LEU A 74 3.72 -6.57 -4.04
C LEU A 74 4.16 -5.28 -3.34
N GLN A 75 3.27 -4.29 -3.18
CA GLN A 75 3.57 -3.06 -2.44
C GLN A 75 3.91 -3.31 -0.96
N LEU A 76 3.30 -4.31 -0.33
CA LEU A 76 3.66 -4.71 1.04
C LEU A 76 5.05 -5.38 1.09
N LYS A 77 5.41 -6.18 0.09
CA LYS A 77 6.69 -6.90 0.02
C LYS A 77 7.88 -5.98 -0.31
N SER A 78 7.72 -5.13 -1.33
CA SER A 78 8.84 -4.37 -1.91
C SER A 78 8.58 -2.87 -2.05
N GLY A 79 7.38 -2.38 -1.77
CA GLY A 79 7.07 -0.95 -1.84
C GLY A 79 7.73 -0.12 -0.75
N THR A 80 7.75 1.19 -0.95
CA THR A 80 8.00 2.20 0.09
C THR A 80 6.69 2.59 0.81
N ASP A 81 6.77 3.35 1.89
CA ASP A 81 5.56 3.83 2.57
C ASP A 81 4.73 4.77 1.69
N GLU A 82 5.37 5.56 0.84
CA GLU A 82 4.72 6.48 -0.09
C GLU A 82 3.99 5.73 -1.20
N THR A 83 4.61 4.70 -1.78
CA THR A 83 4.00 3.91 -2.87
C THR A 83 2.84 3.06 -2.35
N ARG A 84 2.96 2.46 -1.15
CA ARG A 84 1.82 1.82 -0.46
C ARG A 84 0.67 2.78 -0.20
N SER A 85 0.98 3.96 0.36
CA SER A 85 -0.04 4.96 0.70
C SER A 85 -0.73 5.52 -0.55
N ARG A 86 0.04 5.72 -1.63
CA ARG A 86 -0.49 6.12 -2.94
C ARG A 86 -1.41 5.05 -3.51
N PHE A 87 -0.98 3.80 -3.52
CA PHE A 87 -1.77 2.69 -4.03
C PHE A 87 -3.11 2.56 -3.29
N LEU A 88 -3.07 2.62 -1.95
CA LEU A 88 -4.30 2.59 -1.16
C LEU A 88 -5.20 3.81 -1.45
N TRP A 89 -4.61 4.99 -1.66
CA TRP A 89 -5.37 6.17 -2.07
C TRP A 89 -6.02 6.02 -3.45
N GLU A 90 -5.32 5.44 -4.41
CA GLU A 90 -5.83 5.14 -5.76
C GLU A 90 -7.00 4.15 -5.71
N LEU A 91 -6.93 3.13 -4.84
CA LEU A 91 -8.05 2.22 -4.62
C LEU A 91 -9.31 2.97 -4.16
N TYR A 92 -9.22 3.81 -3.13
CA TYR A 92 -10.38 4.58 -2.64
C TYR A 92 -10.81 5.70 -3.60
N SER A 93 -9.93 6.12 -4.53
CA SER A 93 -10.26 7.07 -5.59
C SER A 93 -10.96 6.41 -6.77
N SER A 94 -10.87 5.09 -6.91
CA SER A 94 -11.39 4.37 -8.07
C SER A 94 -12.57 3.47 -7.73
N TYR A 95 -12.61 2.91 -6.52
CA TYR A 95 -13.57 1.90 -6.09
C TYR A 95 -14.38 2.35 -4.88
N SER A 96 -15.51 1.69 -4.62
CA SER A 96 -16.27 1.94 -3.41
C SER A 96 -15.52 1.41 -2.16
N PRO A 97 -15.62 2.09 -1.00
CA PRO A 97 -15.01 1.61 0.24
C PRO A 97 -15.43 0.19 0.62
N GLY A 98 -16.69 -0.18 0.35
CA GLY A 98 -17.23 -1.51 0.63
C GLY A 98 -16.54 -2.58 -0.20
N ASP A 99 -16.27 -2.31 -1.48
CA ASP A 99 -15.61 -3.26 -2.37
C ASP A 99 -14.13 -3.40 -2.01
N VAL A 100 -13.43 -2.29 -1.75
CA VAL A 100 -12.03 -2.34 -1.29
C VAL A 100 -11.90 -3.15 0.00
N ARG A 101 -12.82 -2.95 0.96
CA ARG A 101 -12.85 -3.76 2.18
C ARG A 101 -13.05 -5.23 1.88
N THR A 102 -14.09 -5.57 1.11
CA THR A 102 -14.54 -6.94 0.90
C THR A 102 -13.55 -7.74 0.05
N PHE A 103 -13.08 -7.14 -1.04
CA PHE A 103 -12.29 -7.85 -2.04
C PHE A 103 -10.79 -7.63 -1.91
N ILE A 104 -10.31 -6.67 -1.11
CA ILE A 104 -8.87 -6.46 -0.90
C ILE A 104 -8.50 -6.63 0.57
N LEU A 105 -9.07 -5.81 1.46
CA LEU A 105 -8.56 -5.73 2.83
C LEU A 105 -8.88 -6.97 3.68
N LEU A 106 -10.09 -7.52 3.59
CA LEU A 106 -10.46 -8.71 4.37
C LEU A 106 -9.65 -9.94 3.95
N PRO A 107 -9.51 -10.28 2.65
CA PRO A 107 -8.69 -11.44 2.27
C PRO A 107 -7.21 -11.25 2.57
N LEU A 108 -6.69 -10.02 2.47
CA LEU A 108 -5.31 -9.74 2.91
C LEU A 108 -5.15 -9.90 4.42
N THR A 109 -6.12 -9.44 5.20
CA THR A 109 -6.12 -9.61 6.66
C THR A 109 -6.09 -11.09 7.01
N ASP A 110 -6.96 -11.89 6.41
CA ASP A 110 -6.99 -13.34 6.60
C ASP A 110 -5.66 -14.01 6.22
N GLY A 111 -5.15 -13.74 5.02
CA GLY A 111 -3.86 -14.28 4.56
C GLY A 111 -2.67 -13.86 5.42
N LEU A 112 -2.67 -12.61 5.90
CA LEU A 112 -1.63 -12.09 6.80
C LEU A 112 -1.73 -12.74 8.19
N CYS A 113 -2.93 -12.93 8.74
CA CYS A 113 -3.12 -13.58 10.04
C CYS A 113 -2.74 -15.08 10.00
N GLN A 114 -3.07 -15.80 8.92
CA GLN A 114 -2.76 -17.23 8.82
C GLN A 114 -1.30 -17.53 8.50
N LYS A 115 -0.70 -16.81 7.54
CA LYS A 115 0.61 -17.17 6.94
C LYS A 115 1.54 -15.99 6.70
N GLY A 116 1.11 -14.76 7.01
CA GLY A 116 1.90 -13.56 6.80
C GLY A 116 3.06 -13.43 7.79
N SER A 117 4.18 -12.87 7.33
CA SER A 117 5.27 -12.47 8.23
C SER A 117 4.89 -11.24 9.05
N ASP A 118 5.46 -11.12 10.25
CA ASP A 118 5.21 -9.98 11.14
C ASP A 118 5.62 -8.63 10.51
N ILE A 119 6.62 -8.65 9.62
CA ILE A 119 7.04 -7.48 8.84
C ILE A 119 5.91 -7.03 7.90
N LEU A 120 5.29 -7.95 7.16
CA LEU A 120 4.20 -7.63 6.25
C LEU A 120 2.95 -7.16 7.01
N ARG A 121 2.63 -7.79 8.15
CA ARG A 121 1.56 -7.35 9.05
C ARG A 121 1.80 -5.93 9.54
N THR A 122 3.02 -5.63 9.99
CA THR A 122 3.40 -4.29 10.45
C THR A 122 3.26 -3.26 9.34
N ARG A 123 3.78 -3.54 8.13
CA ARG A 123 3.64 -2.65 6.98
C ARG A 123 2.17 -2.40 6.59
N PHE A 124 1.35 -3.46 6.64
CA PHE A 124 -0.08 -3.36 6.37
C PHE A 124 -0.80 -2.49 7.40
N ILE A 125 -0.56 -2.73 8.70
CA ILE A 125 -1.12 -1.91 9.79
C ILE A 125 -0.71 -0.44 9.63
N THR A 126 0.58 -0.17 9.44
CA THR A 126 1.10 1.20 9.28
C THR A 126 0.44 1.90 8.08
N CYS A 127 0.32 1.20 6.95
CA CYS A 127 -0.34 1.74 5.77
C CYS A 127 -1.82 2.09 6.03
N LEU A 128 -2.57 1.19 6.69
CA LEU A 128 -3.97 1.43 7.05
C LEU A 128 -4.13 2.59 8.03
N VAL A 129 -3.31 2.66 9.08
CA VAL A 129 -3.37 3.76 10.07
C VAL A 129 -3.08 5.10 9.41
N SER A 130 -2.04 5.19 8.57
CA SER A 130 -1.73 6.40 7.80
C SER A 130 -2.89 6.82 6.90
N HIS A 131 -3.56 5.85 6.26
CA HIS A 131 -4.72 6.13 5.42
C HIS A 131 -5.95 6.59 6.22
N ILE A 132 -6.24 5.96 7.37
CA ILE A 132 -7.31 6.38 8.27
C ILE A 132 -7.09 7.83 8.71
N ASN A 133 -5.87 8.17 9.15
CA ASN A 133 -5.52 9.53 9.55
C ASN A 133 -5.75 10.54 8.41
N ARG A 134 -5.39 10.16 7.18
CA ARG A 134 -5.63 10.99 5.99
C ARG A 134 -7.12 11.15 5.69
N LEU A 135 -7.92 10.09 5.79
CA LEU A 135 -9.36 10.17 5.60
C LEU A 135 -10.03 11.06 6.65
N SER A 136 -9.62 10.96 7.92
CA SER A 136 -10.09 11.81 9.01
C SER A 136 -9.79 13.29 8.74
N GLN A 137 -8.63 13.63 8.17
CA GLN A 137 -8.29 15.00 7.78
C GLN A 137 -9.16 15.53 6.63
N THR A 138 -9.64 14.66 5.74
CA THR A 138 -10.51 15.05 4.62
C THR A 138 -11.99 15.19 4.99
N GLY A 139 -12.35 15.02 6.28
CA GLY A 139 -13.74 15.08 6.74
C GLY A 139 -14.60 13.90 6.26
N VAL A 140 -13.98 12.79 5.85
CA VAL A 140 -14.70 11.57 5.50
C VAL A 140 -15.20 10.92 6.79
N GLY A 141 -16.51 10.72 6.88
CA GLY A 141 -17.20 10.32 8.11
C GLY A 141 -16.86 8.93 8.64
N ASP A 142 -17.31 8.68 9.87
CA ASP A 142 -17.06 7.46 10.65
C ASP A 142 -17.45 6.16 9.94
N SER A 143 -18.36 6.23 8.96
CA SER A 143 -18.82 5.07 8.19
C SER A 143 -17.71 4.33 7.44
N ILE A 144 -16.59 4.99 7.16
CA ILE A 144 -15.45 4.40 6.43
C ILE A 144 -14.26 4.15 7.35
N THR A 145 -14.01 5.03 8.33
CA THR A 145 -12.88 4.89 9.25
C THR A 145 -13.10 3.74 10.24
N LEU A 146 -14.34 3.53 10.74
CA LEU A 146 -14.63 2.48 11.71
C LEU A 146 -14.38 1.06 11.18
N PRO A 147 -14.83 0.67 9.96
CA PRO A 147 -14.50 -0.63 9.39
C PRO A 147 -13.00 -0.86 9.19
N LEU A 148 -12.21 0.19 8.95
CA LEU A 148 -10.76 0.08 8.81
C LEU A 148 -10.06 -0.08 10.15
N LEU A 149 -10.53 0.63 11.18
CA LEU A 149 -10.04 0.46 12.56
C LEU A 149 -10.31 -0.97 13.07
N ASP A 150 -11.45 -1.56 12.73
CA ASP A 150 -11.77 -2.95 13.04
C ASP A 150 -10.78 -3.95 12.41
N ILE A 151 -10.40 -3.73 11.15
CA ILE A 151 -9.37 -4.52 10.47
C ILE A 151 -8.01 -4.36 11.17
N VAL A 152 -7.61 -3.13 11.50
CA VAL A 152 -6.35 -2.87 12.22
C VAL A 152 -6.33 -3.59 13.58
N LYS A 153 -7.43 -3.57 14.34
CA LYS A 153 -7.56 -4.29 15.60
C LYS A 153 -7.40 -5.80 15.38
N THR A 154 -8.07 -6.34 14.38
CA THR A 154 -8.01 -7.78 14.04
C THR A 154 -6.59 -8.23 13.73
N VAL A 155 -5.84 -7.49 12.90
CA VAL A 155 -4.44 -7.85 12.58
C VAL A 155 -3.53 -7.71 13.81
N LYS A 156 -3.74 -6.66 14.64
CA LYS A 156 -2.94 -6.45 15.86
C LYS A 156 -3.09 -7.58 16.88
N LEU A 157 -4.30 -8.14 17.03
CA LEU A 157 -4.55 -9.28 17.92
C LEU A 157 -3.77 -10.54 17.51
N HIS A 158 -3.41 -10.66 16.23
CA HIS A 158 -2.64 -11.78 15.69
C HIS A 158 -1.13 -11.50 15.62
N LEU A 159 -0.68 -10.31 16.05
CA LEU A 159 0.73 -10.01 16.16
C LEU A 159 1.25 -10.62 17.47
N PRO A 160 2.24 -11.53 17.44
CA PRO A 160 2.88 -11.96 18.67
C PRO A 160 3.45 -10.74 19.37
N SER A 161 3.17 -10.61 20.66
CA SER A 161 3.68 -9.55 21.52
C SER A 161 5.20 -9.72 21.68
N PHE A 162 5.97 -9.28 20.68
CA PHE A 162 7.38 -9.01 20.87
C PHE A 162 7.50 -7.72 21.69
N ILE A 163 7.31 -7.87 23.01
CA ILE A 163 7.84 -6.91 23.96
C ILE A 163 9.35 -6.98 23.79
N CYS A 164 9.92 -6.00 23.09
CA CYS A 164 11.33 -5.70 23.21
C CYS A 164 11.61 -5.46 24.70
N ARG A 165 12.36 -6.37 25.32
CA ARG A 165 12.95 -6.14 26.64
C ARG A 165 13.79 -4.87 26.50
N GLU A 166 13.42 -3.80 27.20
CA GLU A 166 14.28 -2.63 27.32
C GLU A 166 15.66 -3.09 27.80
N PRO A 167 16.77 -2.59 27.22
CA PRO A 167 18.07 -2.78 27.84
C PRO A 167 18.01 -2.01 29.16
N SER A 168 18.00 -2.74 30.28
CA SER A 168 18.09 -2.17 31.61
C SER A 168 19.32 -1.27 31.67
N THR A 169 19.08 0.04 31.64
CA THR A 169 20.06 1.08 31.92
C THR A 169 20.43 0.98 33.39
N GLY A 170 21.52 0.27 33.67
CA GLY A 170 22.01 0.13 35.03
C GLY A 170 23.27 -0.70 35.13
N THR A 171 24.42 -0.10 34.83
CA THR A 171 25.56 -0.03 35.77
C THR A 171 26.66 0.83 35.17
N ARG A 172 26.84 1.99 35.80
CA ARG A 172 28.00 2.87 35.67
C ARG A 172 29.14 2.20 36.46
N ILE A 173 30.22 1.81 35.80
CA ILE A 173 31.55 1.76 36.43
C ILE A 173 32.48 2.57 35.56
N SER A 174 32.69 3.82 35.96
CA SER A 174 33.90 4.57 35.66
C SER A 174 34.98 4.11 36.63
N MET A 175 36.19 3.83 36.16
CA MET A 175 37.43 4.49 36.62
C MET A 175 38.71 3.84 36.06
N LEU A 176 39.56 4.74 35.56
CA LEU A 176 41.04 4.79 35.62
C LEU A 176 41.94 3.83 34.79
N ASN A 177 42.49 4.45 33.73
CA ASN A 177 43.90 4.78 33.52
C ASN A 177 44.99 3.69 33.34
N SER A 178 45.60 3.81 32.15
CA SER A 178 47.05 3.99 31.91
C SER A 178 47.98 2.77 31.87
N SER A 179 48.61 2.59 30.70
CA SER A 179 50.05 2.81 30.46
C SER A 179 50.83 1.64 29.80
N LYS A 180 51.61 2.03 28.76
CA LYS A 180 52.84 1.44 28.18
C LYS A 180 52.70 0.12 27.37
N ARG A 181 52.96 0.12 26.06
CA ARG A 181 54.22 0.25 25.26
C ARG A 181 55.15 -0.98 25.29
N HIS A 182 55.71 -1.26 24.10
CA HIS A 182 56.77 -2.22 23.69
C HIS A 182 56.29 -3.66 23.44
N ASP A 183 56.67 -4.38 22.37
CA ASP A 183 57.61 -4.13 21.27
C ASP A 183 57.43 -5.20 20.14
N SER A 184 57.86 -4.82 18.93
CA SER A 184 58.55 -5.57 17.86
C SER A 184 58.13 -6.98 17.33
N GLY A 185 58.28 -7.12 16.00
CA GLY A 185 58.37 -8.38 15.24
C GLY A 185 57.59 -8.37 13.91
N GLU A 186 57.93 -7.52 12.93
CA GLU A 186 58.74 -7.82 11.74
C GLU A 186 58.29 -8.97 10.78
N ARG A 187 58.22 -8.61 9.49
CA ARG A 187 58.25 -9.42 8.23
C ARG A 187 56.99 -10.21 7.84
N ALA A 188 56.55 -10.30 6.58
CA ALA A 188 57.05 -9.89 5.26
C ALA A 188 55.82 -9.94 4.30
N PHE A 189 55.61 -8.96 3.42
CA PHE A 189 56.03 -8.95 2.01
C PHE A 189 55.13 -9.81 1.08
N TRP A 190 54.34 -9.12 0.24
CA TRP A 190 53.94 -9.39 -1.16
C TRP A 190 52.51 -8.89 -1.49
N LYS A 191 52.48 -7.82 -2.28
CA LYS A 191 51.51 -7.45 -3.32
C LYS A 191 52.36 -6.82 -4.44
N PRO A 192 51.90 -6.62 -5.69
CA PRO A 192 50.69 -7.11 -6.37
C PRO A 192 51.03 -7.77 -7.73
N ASP A 193 50.05 -8.37 -8.41
CA ASP A 193 50.09 -8.45 -9.89
C ASP A 193 48.70 -8.13 -10.45
N THR A 194 48.67 -7.08 -11.27
CA THR A 194 47.69 -6.77 -12.33
C THR A 194 48.43 -6.93 -13.67
N PRO A 195 47.81 -6.73 -14.85
CA PRO A 195 46.50 -7.13 -15.38
C PRO A 195 46.67 -7.95 -16.70
N VAL A 196 45.61 -8.54 -17.23
CA VAL A 196 45.59 -8.98 -18.65
C VAL A 196 44.43 -8.28 -19.39
N LYS A 197 44.82 -7.56 -20.45
CA LYS A 197 44.00 -6.89 -21.46
C LYS A 197 43.51 -7.88 -22.53
N SER A 198 42.62 -7.35 -23.41
CA SER A 198 42.25 -7.79 -24.77
C SER A 198 40.96 -8.62 -24.84
N LYS A 199 39.95 -8.39 -25.69
CA LYS A 199 39.66 -7.56 -26.90
C LYS A 199 38.10 -7.48 -26.97
N GLU A 200 37.45 -6.36 -27.29
CA GLU A 200 37.13 -5.84 -28.63
C GLU A 200 36.26 -6.76 -29.53
N VAL A 201 35.18 -6.17 -30.06
CA VAL A 201 34.38 -6.51 -31.28
C VAL A 201 33.23 -7.52 -31.16
N LEU A 202 32.00 -7.00 -30.98
CA LEU A 202 30.90 -6.94 -31.98
C LEU A 202 29.71 -6.15 -31.44
#